data_AF-A0A7X3VBL1-F1
#
_entry.id   AF-A0A7X3VBL1-F1
#
_cell.length_a   1.000
_cell.length_b   1.000
_cell.length_c   1.000
_cell.angle_alpha   90.00
_cell.angle_beta   90.00
_cell.angle_gamma   90.00
#
_symmetry.space_group_name_H-M   'P 1'
#
loop_
_entity.id
_entity.type
_entity.pdbx_description
1 polymer ?
#
loop_
_entity_poly.entity_id
_entity_poly.type
_entity_poly.pdbx_seq_one_letter_code
_entity_poly.pdbx_strand_id
1 'polypeptide(L)'
;MTEYDRYADQYANVAGSGPTWLHNLRQKGFDNFSRLGFPTARRGNEAWKYTNVAPVARAEFSVSTSDESPSVEALRDSLPWVEDWNTLVFVNGRLSPELSIIHDTGSVTVSGLSALVESDGTVARQHLGSLASVEDDGFAALNTAFIADGAVVHVPDNVRVERPVH
;
A
#
# COMPACT_ATOMS: atom_id res chain seq x y z
N MET A 1 8.58 23.42 14.44
CA MET A 1 8.75 21.97 14.44
C MET A 1 7.38 21.38 14.66
N THR A 2 6.76 20.84 13.61
CA THR A 2 5.44 20.20 13.74
C THR A 2 5.60 18.80 14.33
N GLU A 3 4.56 18.26 14.97
CA GLU A 3 4.55 16.91 15.59
C GLU A 3 4.88 15.78 14.59
N TYR A 4 4.88 16.09 13.30
CA TYR A 4 5.07 15.16 12.19
C TYR A 4 6.41 15.29 11.45
N ASP A 5 7.34 16.14 11.91
CA ASP A 5 8.65 16.34 11.24
C ASP A 5 9.44 15.02 11.11
N ARG A 6 9.24 14.08 12.05
CA ARG A 6 9.82 12.72 12.00
C ARG A 6 9.43 11.90 10.77
N TYR A 7 8.26 12.15 10.17
CA TYR A 7 7.84 11.46 8.96
C TYR A 7 8.58 11.99 7.74
N ALA A 8 9.16 13.20 7.78
CA ALA A 8 9.94 13.75 6.67
C ALA A 8 11.20 12.93 6.39
N ASP A 9 11.94 12.58 7.44
CA ASP A 9 13.16 11.76 7.32
C ASP A 9 12.84 10.36 6.78
N GLN A 10 11.76 9.74 7.28
CA GLN A 10 11.32 8.43 6.80
C GLN A 10 10.80 8.50 5.36
N TYR A 11 10.07 9.56 5.01
CA TYR A 11 9.57 9.77 3.66
C TYR A 11 10.72 9.91 2.66
N ALA A 12 11.78 10.65 3.00
CA ALA A 12 12.96 10.80 2.15
C ALA A 12 13.59 9.43 1.80
N ASN A 13 13.56 8.47 2.73
CA ASN A 13 14.08 7.12 2.50
C ASN A 13 13.19 6.27 1.56
N VAL A 14 11.90 6.58 1.44
CA VAL A 14 10.94 5.82 0.60
C VAL A 14 10.68 6.50 -0.74
N ALA A 15 10.79 7.82 -0.82
CA ALA A 15 10.44 8.63 -2.00
C ALA A 15 11.44 8.54 -3.17
N GLY A 16 12.57 7.84 -2.99
CA GLY A 16 13.72 7.89 -3.90
C GLY A 16 13.69 6.96 -5.13
N SER A 17 12.72 6.04 -5.25
CA SER A 17 12.68 5.07 -6.36
C SER A 17 11.39 5.14 -7.19
N GLY A 18 11.51 4.93 -8.50
CA GLY A 18 10.41 4.85 -9.45
C GLY A 18 10.28 6.05 -10.40
N PRO A 19 9.26 6.04 -11.28
CA PRO A 19 9.04 7.08 -12.28
C PRO A 19 8.50 8.38 -11.66
N THR A 20 8.68 9.50 -12.38
CA THR A 20 8.27 10.85 -11.91
C THR A 20 6.81 10.93 -11.48
N TRP A 21 5.89 10.23 -12.15
CA TRP A 21 4.47 10.27 -11.77
C TRP A 21 4.21 9.68 -10.38
N LEU A 22 4.95 8.62 -10.01
CA LEU A 22 4.82 7.97 -8.70
C LEU A 22 5.44 8.84 -7.61
N HIS A 23 6.58 9.48 -7.91
CA HIS A 23 7.17 10.48 -7.02
C HIS A 23 6.20 11.64 -6.76
N ASN A 24 5.58 12.19 -7.80
CA ASN A 24 4.58 13.26 -7.65
C ASN A 24 3.37 12.83 -6.83
N LEU A 25 2.91 11.58 -7.00
CA LEU A 25 1.81 11.03 -6.22
C LEU A 25 2.16 10.93 -4.73
N ARG A 26 3.33 10.36 -4.43
CA ARG A 26 3.86 10.25 -3.06
C ARG A 26 4.05 11.62 -2.42
N GLN A 27 4.60 12.58 -3.16
CA GLN A 27 4.79 13.95 -2.68
C GLN A 27 3.45 14.62 -2.37
N LYS A 28 2.45 14.49 -3.26
CA LYS A 28 1.09 14.98 -2.99
C LYS A 28 0.52 14.38 -1.71
N GLY A 29 0.71 13.08 -1.46
CA GLY A 29 0.32 12.43 -0.22
C GLY A 29 1.02 13.04 0.99
N PHE A 30 2.35 13.20 0.91
CA PHE A 30 3.16 13.71 2.02
C PHE A 30 2.83 15.17 2.37
N ASP A 31 2.67 16.03 1.37
CA ASP A 31 2.30 17.43 1.55
C ASP A 31 0.92 17.56 2.20
N ASN A 32 -0.05 16.74 1.78
CA ASN A 32 -1.37 16.74 2.39
C ASN A 32 -1.34 16.17 3.82
N PHE A 33 -0.61 15.10 4.08
CA PHE A 33 -0.47 14.56 5.44
C PHE A 33 0.20 15.59 6.37
N SER A 34 1.24 16.28 5.90
CA SER A 34 1.92 17.32 6.68
C SER A 34 0.99 18.48 7.06
N ARG A 35 0.01 18.79 6.19
CA ARG A 35 -1.01 19.81 6.44
C ARG A 35 -2.16 19.30 7.33
N LEU A 36 -2.63 18.08 7.11
CA LEU A 36 -3.82 17.51 7.76
C LEU A 36 -3.50 16.92 9.14
N GLY A 37 -2.36 16.24 9.25
CA GLY A 37 -2.05 15.33 10.34
C GLY A 37 -2.93 14.09 10.36
N PHE A 38 -2.90 13.35 11.46
CA PHE A 38 -3.87 12.29 11.69
C PHE A 38 -5.28 12.85 11.88
N PRO A 39 -6.33 12.11 11.47
CA PRO A 39 -7.70 12.47 11.78
C PRO A 39 -7.91 12.77 13.27
N THR A 40 -8.92 13.56 13.59
CA THR A 40 -9.31 13.78 14.98
C THR A 40 -10.80 13.54 15.11
N ALA A 41 -11.25 12.99 16.24
CA ALA A 41 -12.67 12.86 16.54
C ALA A 41 -13.25 14.25 16.84
N ARG A 42 -13.45 15.06 15.78
CA ARG A 42 -13.94 16.44 15.83
C ARG A 42 -15.07 16.65 14.83
N ARG A 43 -15.90 17.66 15.08
CA ARG A 43 -16.96 18.10 14.18
C ARG A 43 -16.34 18.52 12.84
N GLY A 44 -16.79 17.91 11.75
CA GLY A 44 -16.21 18.10 10.41
C GLY A 44 -15.44 16.89 9.87
N ASN A 45 -15.15 15.88 10.71
CA ASN A 45 -14.57 14.61 10.28
C ASN A 45 -15.47 13.42 10.67
N GLU A 46 -16.56 13.24 9.90
CA GLU A 46 -17.64 12.30 10.24
C GLU A 46 -17.18 10.84 10.33
N ALA A 47 -16.26 10.42 9.45
CA ALA A 47 -15.71 9.07 9.43
C ALA A 47 -15.01 8.68 10.75
N TRP A 48 -14.48 9.66 11.48
CA TRP A 48 -13.69 9.44 12.70
C TRP A 48 -14.42 9.88 13.99
N LYS A 49 -15.69 10.28 13.90
CA LYS A 49 -16.49 10.77 15.04
C LYS A 49 -16.53 9.79 16.22
N TYR A 50 -16.52 8.49 15.93
CA TYR A 50 -16.65 7.42 16.92
C TYR A 50 -15.39 6.59 17.12
N THR A 51 -14.28 6.96 16.45
CA THR A 51 -13.02 6.20 16.50
C THR A 51 -11.90 7.08 17.04
N ASN A 52 -11.41 6.77 18.23
CA ASN A 52 -10.30 7.51 18.84
C ASN A 52 -8.95 7.08 18.26
N VAL A 53 -8.37 7.91 17.40
CA VAL A 53 -7.07 7.64 16.75
C VAL A 53 -5.86 8.20 17.51
N ALA A 54 -6.08 8.90 18.63
CA ALA A 54 -4.98 9.49 19.41
C ALA A 54 -3.90 8.49 19.84
N PRO A 55 -4.20 7.20 20.14
CA PRO A 55 -3.15 6.22 20.44
C PRO A 55 -2.18 5.99 19.28
N VAL A 56 -2.70 5.86 18.05
CA VAL A 56 -1.88 5.67 16.85
C VAL A 56 -1.11 6.95 16.51
N ALA A 57 -1.76 8.11 16.58
CA ALA A 57 -1.12 9.39 16.26
C ALA A 57 0.08 9.72 17.16
N ARG A 58 0.02 9.32 18.44
CA ARG A 58 1.11 9.55 19.42
C ARG A 58 2.17 8.46 19.43
N ALA A 59 1.92 7.31 18.82
CA ALA A 59 2.88 6.22 18.79
C ALA A 59 4.08 6.55 17.88
N GLU A 60 5.21 5.92 18.15
CA GLU A 60 6.42 5.99 17.35
C GLU A 60 6.50 4.81 16.40
N PHE A 61 6.40 5.10 15.10
CA PHE A 61 6.52 4.13 14.03
C PHE A 61 7.76 4.44 13.20
N SER A 62 8.39 3.38 12.70
CA SER A 62 9.43 3.44 11.69
C SER A 62 9.10 2.47 10.56
N VAL A 63 9.52 2.82 9.35
CA VAL A 63 9.49 1.89 8.23
C VAL A 63 10.47 0.77 8.53
N SER A 64 9.99 -0.48 8.46
CA SER A 64 10.85 -1.64 8.66
C SER A 64 11.95 -1.69 7.60
N THR A 65 13.18 -1.90 8.06
CA THR A 65 14.35 -2.22 7.22
C THR A 65 14.74 -3.69 7.34
N SER A 66 13.89 -4.51 7.98
CA SER A 66 14.16 -5.93 8.17
C SER A 66 13.81 -6.71 6.92
N ASP A 67 14.74 -7.54 6.47
CA ASP A 67 14.53 -8.56 5.44
C ASP A 67 14.02 -9.88 6.05
N GLU A 68 13.78 -9.92 7.37
CA GLU A 68 13.21 -11.09 8.01
C GLU A 68 11.83 -11.39 7.43
N SER A 69 11.72 -12.60 6.88
CA SER A 69 10.47 -13.12 6.34
C SER A 69 10.04 -14.33 7.18
N PRO A 70 8.73 -14.50 7.44
CA PRO A 70 8.23 -15.72 8.05
C PRO A 70 8.48 -16.91 7.12
N SER A 71 8.55 -18.12 7.68
CA SER A 71 8.55 -19.32 6.84
C SER A 71 7.18 -19.56 6.22
N VAL A 72 7.15 -20.25 5.08
CA VAL A 72 5.89 -20.64 4.41
C VAL A 72 5.03 -21.49 5.35
N GLU A 73 5.64 -22.38 6.13
CA GLU A 73 4.94 -23.23 7.08
C GLU A 73 4.25 -22.40 8.17
N ALA A 74 4.93 -21.40 8.72
CA ALA A 74 4.36 -20.51 9.72
C ALA A 74 3.17 -19.71 9.18
N LEU A 75 3.22 -19.30 7.90
CA LEU A 75 2.09 -18.64 7.23
C LEU A 75 0.91 -19.59 7.02
N ARG A 76 1.17 -20.81 6.52
CA ARG A 76 0.16 -21.84 6.30
C ARG A 76 -0.59 -22.23 7.58
N ASP A 77 0.12 -22.28 8.70
CA ASP A 77 -0.46 -22.64 9.99
C ASP A 77 -1.27 -21.50 10.63
N SER A 78 -1.02 -20.25 10.24
CA SER A 78 -1.61 -19.06 10.87
C SER A 78 -2.67 -18.35 10.03
N LEU A 79 -2.71 -18.61 8.72
CA LEU A 79 -3.59 -17.93 7.77
C LEU A 79 -4.45 -18.94 6.99
N PRO A 80 -5.64 -18.54 6.51
CA PRO A 80 -6.36 -19.32 5.51
C PRO A 80 -5.48 -19.52 4.27
N TRP A 81 -5.01 -20.74 4.05
CA TRP A 81 -4.13 -21.09 2.95
C TRP A 81 -4.77 -22.14 2.05
N VAL A 82 -4.93 -21.81 0.77
CA VAL A 82 -5.48 -22.70 -0.25
C VAL A 82 -4.52 -22.75 -1.43
N GLU A 83 -3.90 -23.91 -1.66
CA GLU A 83 -2.85 -24.07 -2.68
C GLU A 83 -3.31 -23.73 -4.11
N ASP A 84 -4.60 -23.93 -4.41
CA ASP A 84 -5.19 -23.64 -5.73
C ASP A 84 -5.63 -22.17 -5.90
N TRP A 85 -5.29 -21.28 -4.97
CA TRP A 85 -5.53 -19.84 -5.11
C TRP A 85 -4.27 -19.11 -5.58
N ASN A 86 -4.46 -17.99 -6.27
CA ASN A 86 -3.39 -17.02 -6.46
C ASN A 86 -3.22 -16.26 -5.15
N THR A 87 -2.15 -16.50 -4.40
CA THR A 87 -1.88 -15.87 -3.10
C THR A 87 -0.68 -14.95 -3.20
N LEU A 88 -0.88 -13.65 -2.95
CA LEU A 88 0.20 -12.67 -2.86
C LEU A 88 0.54 -12.41 -1.40
N VAL A 89 1.78 -12.72 -1.02
CA VAL A 89 2.25 -12.47 0.34
C VAL A 89 3.05 -11.18 0.37
N PHE A 90 2.61 -10.23 1.19
CA PHE A 90 3.31 -8.98 1.45
C PHE A 90 3.97 -9.01 2.82
N VAL A 91 5.29 -8.88 2.87
CA VAL A 91 6.06 -8.78 4.11
C VAL A 91 6.46 -7.31 4.28
N ASN A 92 6.02 -6.68 5.37
CA ASN A 92 6.31 -5.28 5.67
C ASN A 92 6.00 -4.30 4.51
N GLY A 93 4.93 -4.57 3.75
CA GLY A 93 4.48 -3.72 2.64
C GLY A 93 5.19 -3.95 1.31
N ARG A 94 5.98 -5.02 1.16
CA ARG A 94 6.60 -5.44 -0.10
C ARG A 94 6.16 -6.84 -0.49
N LEU A 95 5.92 -7.08 -1.78
CA LEU A 95 5.61 -8.42 -2.28
C LEU A 95 6.82 -9.34 -2.04
N SER A 96 6.59 -10.52 -1.47
CA SER A 96 7.57 -11.60 -1.37
C SER A 96 7.29 -12.65 -2.44
N PRO A 97 8.09 -12.71 -3.53
CA PRO A 97 7.89 -13.70 -4.58
C PRO A 97 8.02 -15.14 -4.08
N GLU A 98 8.94 -15.37 -3.14
CA GLU A 98 9.22 -16.71 -2.59
C GLU A 98 8.07 -17.27 -1.74
N LEU A 99 7.30 -16.39 -1.11
CA LEU A 99 6.14 -16.76 -0.30
C LEU A 99 4.82 -16.70 -1.08
N SER A 100 4.83 -16.15 -2.29
CA SER A 100 3.63 -15.98 -3.12
C SER A 100 3.43 -17.17 -4.05
N ILE A 101 2.17 -17.49 -4.32
CA ILE A 101 1.77 -18.51 -5.30
C ILE A 101 0.94 -17.81 -6.36
N ILE A 102 1.46 -17.68 -7.58
CA ILE A 102 0.71 -17.13 -8.71
C ILE A 102 0.68 -18.22 -9.78
N HIS A 103 -0.52 -18.74 -10.06
CA HIS A 103 -0.75 -19.74 -11.10
C HIS A 103 -0.79 -19.07 -12.48
N ASP A 104 -0.95 -19.88 -13.54
CA ASP A 104 -1.24 -19.33 -14.86
C ASP A 104 -2.56 -18.55 -14.81
N THR A 105 -2.45 -17.26 -15.15
CA THR A 105 -3.53 -16.26 -15.11
C THR A 105 -3.98 -15.87 -16.52
N GLY A 106 -3.38 -16.44 -17.58
CA GLY A 106 -3.70 -16.12 -18.96
C GLY A 106 -3.55 -14.62 -19.24
N SER A 107 -4.66 -13.95 -19.56
CA SER A 107 -4.69 -12.51 -19.83
C SER A 107 -4.97 -11.65 -18.59
N VAL A 108 -5.20 -12.24 -17.42
CA VAL A 108 -5.38 -11.51 -16.16
C VAL A 108 -4.00 -11.12 -15.61
N THR A 109 -3.84 -9.87 -15.21
CA THR A 109 -2.63 -9.45 -14.51
C THR A 109 -2.83 -9.61 -13.00
N VAL A 110 -1.95 -10.38 -12.36
CA VAL A 110 -1.85 -10.51 -10.90
C VAL A 110 -0.38 -10.27 -10.53
N SER A 111 -0.06 -9.12 -9.94
CA SER A 111 1.33 -8.72 -9.71
C SER A 111 1.45 -7.74 -8.55
N GLY A 112 2.68 -7.56 -8.06
CA GLY A 112 3.05 -6.40 -7.26
C GLY A 112 3.04 -5.11 -8.09
N LEU A 113 2.69 -4.00 -7.45
CA LEU A 113 2.73 -2.65 -7.99
C LEU A 113 4.16 -2.28 -8.40
N SER A 114 5.15 -2.60 -7.57
CA SER A 114 6.56 -2.30 -7.82
C SER A 114 7.04 -2.87 -9.17
N ALA A 115 6.79 -4.16 -9.40
CA ALA A 115 7.13 -4.86 -10.65
C ALA A 115 6.38 -4.29 -11.87
N LEU A 116 5.11 -3.89 -11.71
CA LEU A 116 4.37 -3.26 -12.80
C LEU A 116 4.89 -1.87 -13.15
N VAL A 117 5.32 -1.10 -12.15
CA VAL A 117 5.91 0.23 -12.33
C VAL A 117 7.23 0.15 -13.08
N GLU A 118 8.02 -0.91 -12.88
CA GLU A 118 9.30 -1.14 -13.58
C GLU A 118 9.15 -1.56 -15.05
N SER A 119 8.01 -2.13 -15.41
CA SER A 119 7.73 -2.59 -16.78
C SER A 119 7.03 -1.50 -17.60
N ASP A 120 5.70 -1.46 -17.60
CA ASP A 120 4.89 -0.49 -18.36
C ASP A 120 4.26 0.57 -17.45
N GLY A 121 3.82 0.20 -16.25
CA GLY A 121 3.26 1.10 -15.25
C GLY A 121 1.98 1.85 -15.66
N THR A 122 1.49 1.68 -16.89
CA THR A 122 0.36 2.43 -17.45
C THR A 122 -0.93 2.22 -16.65
N VAL A 123 -1.31 0.97 -16.40
CA VAL A 123 -2.50 0.62 -15.60
C VAL A 123 -2.37 1.19 -14.18
N ALA A 124 -1.20 1.02 -13.54
CA ALA A 124 -0.95 1.54 -12.21
C ALA A 124 -1.09 3.06 -12.17
N ARG A 125 -0.48 3.78 -13.12
CA ARG A 125 -0.55 5.25 -13.21
C ARG A 125 -1.97 5.76 -13.43
N GLN A 126 -2.79 5.04 -14.21
CA GLN A 126 -4.15 5.44 -14.51
C GLN A 126 -5.07 5.36 -13.29
N HIS A 127 -4.85 4.40 -12.40
CA HIS A 127 -5.78 4.08 -11.33
C HIS A 127 -5.27 4.41 -9.92
N LEU A 128 -3.97 4.35 -9.67
CA LEU A 128 -3.42 4.55 -8.33
C LEU A 128 -3.65 6.00 -7.84
N GLY A 129 -4.24 6.13 -6.65
CA GLY A 129 -4.57 7.43 -6.06
C GLY A 129 -5.81 8.13 -6.65
N SER A 130 -6.60 7.45 -7.48
CA SER A 130 -7.80 8.04 -8.11
C SER A 130 -9.07 7.99 -7.24
N LEU A 131 -9.16 7.02 -6.32
CA LEU A 131 -10.37 6.78 -5.51
C LEU A 131 -10.23 7.24 -4.05
N ALA A 132 -9.06 6.99 -3.44
CA ALA A 132 -8.78 7.43 -2.08
C ALA A 132 -8.30 8.89 -2.12
N SER A 133 -9.14 9.83 -1.68
CA SER A 133 -8.75 11.24 -1.59
C SER A 133 -7.67 11.42 -0.53
N VAL A 134 -6.65 12.19 -0.88
CA VAL A 134 -5.58 12.59 0.04
C VAL A 134 -5.82 13.99 0.58
N GLU A 135 -6.82 14.71 0.07
CA GLU A 135 -7.07 16.11 0.42
C GLU A 135 -7.76 16.30 1.77
N ASP A 136 -8.54 15.32 2.22
CA ASP A 136 -9.35 15.35 3.44
C ASP A 136 -9.14 14.16 4.40
N ASP A 137 -8.44 13.10 4.00
CA ASP A 137 -8.11 11.96 4.85
C ASP A 137 -6.59 11.82 5.09
N GLY A 138 -6.19 12.03 6.36
CA GLY A 138 -4.79 11.93 6.78
C GLY A 138 -4.20 10.51 6.67
N PHE A 139 -4.98 9.44 6.86
CA PHE A 139 -4.46 8.08 6.68
C PHE A 139 -4.28 7.73 5.20
N ALA A 140 -5.22 8.15 4.35
CA ALA A 140 -5.06 7.98 2.90
C ALA A 140 -3.84 8.76 2.39
N ALA A 141 -3.66 10.00 2.86
CA ALA A 141 -2.50 10.83 2.55
C ALA A 141 -1.18 10.17 3.01
N LEU A 142 -1.14 9.66 4.25
CA LEU A 142 0.03 8.95 4.79
C LEU A 142 0.33 7.66 4.01
N ASN A 143 -0.68 6.83 3.73
CA ASN A 143 -0.50 5.60 2.95
C ASN A 143 0.01 5.91 1.54
N THR A 144 -0.55 6.92 0.88
CA THR A 144 -0.11 7.36 -0.45
C THR A 144 1.32 7.88 -0.45
N ALA A 145 1.72 8.62 0.59
CA ALA A 145 3.08 9.14 0.74
C ALA A 145 4.11 8.00 0.84
N PHE A 146 3.78 6.95 1.60
CA PHE A 146 4.68 5.85 1.93
C PHE A 146 4.47 4.59 1.08
N ILE A 147 3.62 4.63 0.05
CA ILE A 147 3.33 3.43 -0.76
C ILE A 147 4.60 2.92 -1.44
N ALA A 148 5.06 1.74 -1.03
CA ALA A 148 6.25 1.10 -1.58
C ALA A 148 5.88 0.04 -2.64
N ASP A 149 4.83 -0.72 -2.35
CA ASP A 149 4.28 -1.78 -3.20
C ASP A 149 2.77 -1.94 -2.91
N GLY A 150 2.15 -2.92 -3.55
CA GLY A 150 0.75 -3.31 -3.33
C GLY A 150 0.31 -4.36 -4.35
N ALA A 151 -0.86 -4.96 -4.14
CA ALA A 151 -1.42 -5.89 -5.11
C ALA A 151 -2.08 -5.13 -6.27
N VAL A 152 -1.78 -5.54 -7.50
CA VAL A 152 -2.48 -5.11 -8.69
C VAL A 152 -3.13 -6.32 -9.34
N VAL A 153 -4.46 -6.25 -9.44
CA VAL A 153 -5.29 -7.24 -10.14
C VAL A 153 -6.02 -6.52 -11.25
N HIS A 154 -5.68 -6.83 -12.50
CA HIS A 154 -6.34 -6.27 -13.67
C HIS A 154 -6.94 -7.39 -14.53
N VAL A 155 -8.26 -7.35 -14.68
CA VAL A 155 -9.05 -8.33 -15.41
C VAL A 155 -9.57 -7.66 -16.68
N PRO A 156 -9.15 -8.10 -17.89
CA PRO A 156 -9.67 -7.54 -19.13
C PRO A 156 -11.18 -7.76 -19.30
N ASP A 157 -11.81 -6.94 -20.15
CA ASP A 157 -13.23 -7.06 -20.46
C ASP A 157 -13.59 -8.48 -20.92
N ASN A 158 -14.70 -9.00 -20.39
CA ASN A 158 -15.22 -10.33 -20.70
C ASN A 158 -14.29 -11.50 -20.33
N VAL A 159 -13.27 -11.28 -19.50
CA VAL A 159 -12.41 -12.33 -18.94
C VAL A 159 -12.89 -12.72 -17.55
N ARG A 160 -12.92 -14.03 -17.27
CA ARG A 160 -13.20 -14.58 -15.95
C ARG A 160 -11.90 -15.03 -15.30
N VAL A 161 -11.69 -14.62 -14.05
CA VAL A 161 -10.60 -15.17 -13.22
C VAL A 161 -10.99 -16.60 -12.79
N GLU A 162 -10.18 -17.58 -13.14
CA GLU A 162 -10.47 -19.00 -12.86
C GLU A 162 -10.24 -19.37 -11.40
N ARG A 163 -9.12 -18.87 -10.83
CA ARG A 163 -8.71 -19.11 -9.44
C ARG A 163 -8.86 -17.82 -8.63
N PRO A 164 -9.40 -17.89 -7.40
CA PRO A 164 -9.45 -16.72 -6.51
C PRO A 164 -8.07 -16.06 -6.34
N VAL A 165 -8.08 -14.76 -6.08
CA VAL A 165 -6.89 -13.99 -5.69
C VAL A 165 -7.03 -13.63 -4.21
N HIS A 166 -5.96 -13.87 -3.44
CA HIS A 166 -5.86 -13.60 -2.01
C HIS A 166 -4.62 -12.77 -1.73
#